data_AF-A0A848TLA9-F1
#
_entry.id   AF-A0A848TLA9-F1
#
_cell.length_a   1.000
_cell.length_b   1.000
_cell.length_c   1.000
_cell.angle_alpha   90.00
_cell.angle_beta   90.00
_cell.angle_gamma   90.00
#
_symmetry.space_group_name_H-M   'P 1'
#
loop_
_entity.id
_entity.type
_entity.pdbx_description
1 polymer ?
#
loop_
_entity_poly.entity_id
_entity_poly.type
_entity_poly.pdbx_seq_one_letter_code
_entity_poly.pdbx_strand_id
1 'polypeptide(L)'
;VGLGVGALACYAQPGQDWHFYEIDAMVDRVARDTSFFTFLAKCTPDAPTHLGDARVVLQDQPDLRFDILVIDAYSSDAVPVHLTTDDAMGLYLDRLAPEGLLVYHISNRYYDIGLPLARSAEARGLSIWRQQSPADASDDPGYRPSDVALIARDPTHAAEVLSSGLWTPLDSDGKVPWTDERANPLSILRGDVFR
;
A
#
# COMPACT_ATOMS: atom_id res chain seq x y z
N VAL A 1 5.70 3.41 2.43
CA VAL A 1 6.23 3.62 1.07
C VAL A 1 5.30 4.56 0.35
N GLY A 2 5.85 5.65 -0.21
CA GLY A 2 5.10 6.86 -0.51
C GLY A 2 4.96 7.71 0.75
N LEU A 3 5.43 8.96 0.68
CA LEU A 3 5.30 9.93 1.77
C LEU A 3 4.09 10.84 1.55
N GLY A 4 3.90 11.29 0.30
CA GLY A 4 2.93 12.33 -0.02
C GLY A 4 3.17 13.58 0.83
N VAL A 5 2.11 14.11 1.46
CA VAL A 5 2.22 15.25 2.39
C VAL A 5 2.50 14.84 3.84
N GLY A 6 2.77 13.55 4.09
CA GLY A 6 3.04 13.00 5.41
C GLY A 6 1.79 12.71 6.25
N ALA A 7 0.59 12.66 5.66
CA ALA A 7 -0.65 12.48 6.41
C ALA A 7 -0.69 11.21 7.28
N LEU A 8 -0.10 10.11 6.80
CA LEU A 8 -0.03 8.85 7.55
C LEU A 8 0.79 8.97 8.85
N ALA A 9 1.70 9.93 8.96
CA ALA A 9 2.49 10.16 10.17
C ALA A 9 1.62 10.32 11.42
N CYS A 10 0.44 10.91 11.29
CA CYS A 10 -0.45 11.16 12.43
C CYS A 10 -1.26 9.94 12.88
N TYR A 11 -1.07 8.79 12.24
CA TYR A 11 -1.53 7.50 12.78
C TYR A 11 -0.54 6.88 13.76
N ALA A 12 0.67 7.43 13.89
CA ALA A 12 1.69 6.92 14.80
C ALA A 12 1.19 6.85 16.24
N GLN A 13 1.50 5.74 16.91
CA GLN A 13 1.25 5.52 18.34
C GLN A 13 2.56 5.60 19.13
N PRO A 14 2.51 5.96 20.42
CA PRO A 14 3.70 5.96 21.28
C PRO A 14 4.43 4.61 21.26
N GLY A 15 5.74 4.63 21.03
CA GLY A 15 6.60 3.44 20.99
C GLY A 15 6.72 2.78 19.62
N GLN A 16 6.02 3.26 18.59
CA GLN A 16 6.22 2.79 17.22
C GLN A 16 7.42 3.49 16.56
N ASP A 17 8.19 2.73 15.79
CA ASP A 17 9.25 3.26 14.94
C ASP A 17 8.74 3.42 13.50
N TRP A 18 8.91 4.60 12.91
CA TRP A 18 8.31 4.99 11.64
C TRP A 18 9.37 5.34 10.62
N HIS A 19 9.27 4.74 9.43
CA HIS A 19 10.17 5.00 8.31
C HIS A 19 9.34 5.35 7.07
N PHE A 20 9.72 6.41 6.37
CA PHE A 20 9.13 6.79 5.10
C PHE A 20 10.08 6.47 3.95
N TYR A 21 9.52 6.11 2.80
CA TYR A 21 10.27 5.87 1.55
C TYR A 21 9.63 6.72 0.47
N GLU A 22 10.38 7.64 -0.12
CA GLU A 22 9.86 8.61 -1.08
C GLU A 22 10.81 8.77 -2.26
N ILE A 23 10.29 8.67 -3.48
CA ILE A 23 11.11 8.73 -4.69
C ILE A 23 11.49 10.17 -5.04
N ASP A 24 10.61 11.12 -4.74
CA ASP A 24 10.80 12.53 -5.10
C ASP A 24 11.21 13.38 -3.90
N ALA A 25 12.47 13.84 -3.92
CA ALA A 25 13.01 14.75 -2.91
C ALA A 25 12.23 16.09 -2.81
N MET A 26 11.52 16.51 -3.87
CA MET A 26 10.62 17.66 -3.79
C MET A 26 9.40 17.38 -2.91
N VAL A 27 8.82 16.18 -3.00
CA VAL A 27 7.68 15.78 -2.16
C VAL A 27 8.09 15.80 -0.69
N ASP A 28 9.25 15.23 -0.34
CA ASP A 28 9.77 15.27 1.03
C ASP A 28 10.00 16.71 1.53
N ARG A 29 10.60 17.58 0.71
CA ARG A 29 10.78 19.00 1.07
C ARG A 29 9.44 19.69 1.35
N VAL A 30 8.44 19.48 0.51
CA VAL A 30 7.10 20.08 0.67
C VAL A 30 6.41 19.53 1.92
N ALA A 31 6.50 18.22 2.18
CA ALA A 31 5.90 17.59 3.36
C ALA A 31 6.53 18.08 4.68
N ARG A 32 7.81 18.46 4.66
CA ARG A 32 8.56 18.96 5.83
C ARG A 32 8.45 20.47 6.03
N ASP A 33 8.05 21.22 5.01
CA ASP A 33 7.85 22.66 5.12
C ASP A 33 6.52 22.97 5.85
N THR A 34 6.66 23.42 7.10
CA THR A 34 5.53 23.72 8.00
C THR A 34 4.65 24.88 7.53
N SER A 35 5.07 25.64 6.52
CA SER A 35 4.22 26.65 5.88
C SER A 35 3.15 26.03 4.97
N PHE A 36 3.37 24.80 4.49
CA PHE A 36 2.41 24.04 3.69
C PHE A 36 1.68 22.97 4.52
N PHE A 37 2.42 22.10 5.21
CA PHE A 37 1.85 20.95 5.94
C PHE A 37 2.51 20.75 7.29
N THR A 38 1.76 20.24 8.27
CA THR A 38 2.27 20.08 9.65
C THR A 38 2.29 18.63 10.17
N PHE A 39 1.94 17.64 9.33
CA PHE A 39 1.79 16.25 9.76
C PHE A 39 3.10 15.66 10.30
N LEU A 40 4.18 15.68 9.50
CA LEU A 40 5.48 15.15 9.94
C LEU A 40 5.99 15.86 11.20
N ALA A 41 6.00 17.20 11.19
CA ALA A 41 6.51 17.99 12.30
C ALA A 41 5.76 17.76 13.62
N LYS A 42 4.45 17.45 13.57
CA LYS A 42 3.63 17.23 14.76
C LYS A 42 3.62 15.79 15.24
N CYS A 43 3.70 14.82 14.34
CA CYS A 43 3.36 13.43 14.64
C CYS A 43 4.58 12.50 14.63
N THR A 44 5.52 12.70 13.70
CA THR A 44 6.74 11.89 13.60
C THR A 44 7.94 12.75 13.16
N PRO A 45 8.33 13.77 13.95
CA PRO A 45 9.34 14.75 13.52
C PRO A 45 10.70 14.12 13.24
N ASP A 46 11.02 13.03 13.94
CA ASP A 46 12.31 12.35 13.89
C ASP A 46 12.31 11.12 12.96
N ALA A 47 11.16 10.77 12.35
CA ALA A 47 11.08 9.63 11.44
C ALA A 47 11.94 9.87 10.18
N PRO A 48 12.85 8.94 9.84
CA PRO A 48 13.66 9.07 8.63
C PRO A 48 12.80 8.96 7.37
N THR A 49 13.07 9.83 6.39
CA THR A 49 12.66 9.62 5.00
C THR A 49 13.86 9.06 4.23
N HIS A 50 13.71 7.86 3.69
CA HIS A 50 14.67 7.27 2.78
C HIS A 50 14.31 7.68 1.34
N LEU A 51 15.17 8.51 0.74
CA LEU A 51 14.95 9.02 -0.61
C LEU A 51 15.40 8.02 -1.67
N GLY A 52 14.55 7.78 -2.67
CA GLY A 52 14.83 6.90 -3.80
C GLY A 52 13.66 5.96 -4.12
N ASP A 53 13.83 5.15 -5.15
CA ASP A 53 12.87 4.08 -5.45
C ASP A 53 12.78 3.13 -4.24
N ALA A 54 11.57 2.96 -3.71
CA ALA A 54 11.38 2.21 -2.48
C ALA A 54 11.81 0.75 -2.58
N ARG A 55 11.68 0.11 -3.76
CA ARG A 55 12.12 -1.28 -3.93
C ARG A 55 13.63 -1.38 -3.85
N VAL A 56 14.34 -0.48 -4.54
CA VAL A 56 15.82 -0.41 -4.48
C VAL A 56 16.29 -0.17 -3.04
N VAL A 57 15.73 0.83 -2.37
CA VAL A 57 16.15 1.19 -1.01
C VAL A 57 15.84 0.05 -0.01
N LEU A 58 14.65 -0.58 -0.10
CA LEU A 58 14.30 -1.73 0.75
C LEU A 58 15.17 -2.95 0.49
N GLN A 59 15.61 -3.15 -0.75
CA GLN A 59 16.53 -4.24 -1.09
C GLN A 59 17.90 -4.05 -0.42
N ASP A 60 18.38 -2.81 -0.34
CA ASP A 60 19.65 -2.44 0.29
C ASP A 60 19.57 -2.34 1.83
N GLN A 61 18.40 -2.57 2.42
CA GLN A 61 18.15 -2.54 3.87
C GLN A 61 17.71 -3.92 4.42
N PRO A 62 18.51 -4.98 4.26
CA PRO A 62 18.11 -6.34 4.63
C PRO A 62 18.00 -6.55 6.15
N ASP A 63 18.54 -5.65 6.98
CA ASP A 63 18.47 -5.75 8.44
C ASP A 63 17.26 -5.02 9.03
N LEU A 64 16.59 -4.18 8.25
CA LEU A 64 15.38 -3.48 8.68
C LEU A 64 14.15 -4.34 8.39
N ARG A 65 13.31 -4.52 9.42
CA ARG A 65 12.07 -5.29 9.35
C ARG A 65 10.93 -4.48 9.93
N PHE A 66 9.74 -4.67 9.35
CA PHE A 66 8.55 -3.94 9.74
C PHE A 66 7.45 -4.87 10.27
N ASP A 67 6.75 -4.46 11.31
CA ASP A 67 5.50 -5.11 11.73
C ASP A 67 4.36 -4.76 10.78
N ILE A 68 4.39 -3.56 10.20
CA ILE A 68 3.45 -3.12 9.18
C ILE A 68 4.22 -2.40 8.08
N LEU A 69 4.04 -2.85 6.84
CA LEU A 69 4.55 -2.16 5.66
C LEU A 69 3.37 -1.66 4.82
N VAL A 70 3.23 -0.34 4.73
CA VAL A 70 2.18 0.32 3.94
C VAL A 70 2.74 0.78 2.61
N ILE A 71 2.13 0.34 1.51
CA ILE A 71 2.42 0.77 0.14
C ILE A 71 1.34 1.75 -0.30
N ASP A 72 1.68 3.04 -0.26
CA ASP A 72 0.84 4.19 -0.60
C ASP A 72 1.58 5.14 -1.54
N ALA A 73 2.09 4.59 -2.65
CA ALA A 73 2.79 5.31 -3.70
C ALA A 73 1.98 5.36 -5.01
N TYR A 74 0.65 5.26 -4.91
CA TYR A 74 -0.26 5.25 -6.04
C TYR A 74 -0.67 6.68 -6.40
N SER A 75 -0.41 7.09 -7.63
CA SER A 75 -1.02 8.31 -8.19
C SER A 75 -2.27 7.92 -8.97
N SER A 76 -3.37 8.67 -8.78
CA SER A 76 -4.75 8.28 -9.10
C SER A 76 -4.99 7.64 -10.48
N ASP A 77 -4.19 8.00 -11.50
CA ASP A 77 -4.39 7.56 -12.88
C ASP A 77 -3.34 6.55 -13.37
N ALA A 78 -2.22 6.36 -12.65
CA ALA A 78 -1.16 5.45 -13.05
C ALA A 78 -1.24 4.14 -12.26
N VAL A 79 -1.11 3.01 -12.96
CA VAL A 79 -0.88 1.71 -12.30
C VAL A 79 0.61 1.63 -11.99
N PRO A 80 1.04 1.60 -10.72
CA PRO A 80 2.45 1.39 -10.39
C PRO A 80 2.74 -0.11 -10.52
N VAL A 81 2.79 -0.59 -11.75
CA VAL A 81 2.95 -2.01 -12.09
C VAL A 81 4.10 -2.64 -11.31
N HIS A 82 5.24 -1.96 -11.26
CA HIS A 82 6.44 -2.41 -10.55
C HIS A 82 6.25 -2.55 -9.03
N LEU A 83 5.20 -1.98 -8.43
CA LEU A 83 4.88 -2.18 -7.00
C LEU A 83 3.84 -3.28 -6.77
N THR A 84 3.21 -3.80 -7.82
CA THR A 84 2.11 -4.79 -7.74
C THR A 84 2.48 -6.13 -8.36
N THR A 85 3.76 -6.36 -8.65
CA THR A 85 4.26 -7.67 -9.12
C THR A 85 4.43 -8.65 -7.97
N ASP A 86 4.44 -9.93 -8.31
CA ASP A 86 4.81 -11.00 -7.40
C ASP A 86 6.23 -10.81 -6.84
N ASP A 87 7.18 -10.37 -7.67
CA ASP A 87 8.56 -10.07 -7.26
C ASP A 87 8.62 -8.96 -6.19
N ALA A 88 7.87 -7.86 -6.40
CA ALA A 88 7.76 -6.78 -5.42
C ALA A 88 7.13 -7.27 -4.11
N MET A 89 6.05 -8.06 -4.19
CA MET A 89 5.44 -8.66 -3.01
C MET A 89 6.41 -9.54 -2.25
N GLY A 90 7.23 -10.35 -2.95
CA GLY A 90 8.30 -11.14 -2.33
C GLY A 90 9.30 -10.29 -1.54
N LEU A 91 9.81 -9.22 -2.16
CA LEU A 91 10.69 -8.26 -1.48
C LEU A 91 10.05 -7.68 -0.22
N TYR A 92 8.79 -7.25 -0.30
CA TYR A 92 8.09 -6.65 0.84
C TYR A 92 7.87 -7.64 1.97
N LEU A 93 7.49 -8.89 1.65
CA LEU A 93 7.39 -9.96 2.65
C LEU A 93 8.76 -10.20 3.30
N ASP A 94 9.85 -10.23 2.53
CA ASP A 94 11.19 -10.38 3.08
C ASP A 94 11.64 -9.19 3.95
N ARG A 95 10.92 -8.06 3.92
CA ARG A 95 11.10 -6.91 4.82
C ARG A 95 10.08 -6.86 5.96
N LEU A 96 9.16 -7.81 6.04
CA LEU A 96 8.22 -7.92 7.17
C LEU A 96 8.77 -8.84 8.26
N ALA A 97 8.47 -8.50 9.51
CA ALA A 97 8.55 -9.43 10.63
C ALA A 97 7.69 -10.69 10.33
N PRO A 98 7.93 -11.83 11.02
CA PRO A 98 7.15 -13.06 10.78
C PRO A 98 5.63 -12.86 10.86
N GLU A 99 5.19 -12.05 11.84
CA GLU A 99 3.78 -11.72 12.10
C GLU A 99 3.31 -10.46 11.35
N GLY A 100 4.18 -9.85 10.55
CA GLY A 100 3.93 -8.55 9.95
C GLY A 100 2.84 -8.54 8.88
N LEU A 101 2.22 -7.37 8.71
CA LEU A 101 1.13 -7.12 7.79
C LEU A 101 1.59 -6.24 6.62
N LEU A 102 1.21 -6.62 5.40
CA LEU A 102 1.42 -5.82 4.20
C LEU A 102 0.11 -5.14 3.81
N VAL A 103 0.12 -3.82 3.71
CA VAL A 103 -1.06 -3.02 3.38
C VAL A 103 -0.81 -2.27 2.09
N TYR A 104 -1.74 -2.33 1.15
CA TYR A 104 -1.70 -1.54 -0.08
C TYR A 104 -2.90 -0.61 -0.14
N HIS A 105 -2.64 0.67 -0.39
CA HIS A 105 -3.68 1.56 -0.87
C HIS A 105 -3.84 1.37 -2.38
N ILE A 106 -4.96 0.84 -2.84
CA ILE A 106 -5.19 0.41 -4.23
C ILE A 106 -6.30 1.18 -4.95
N SER A 107 -6.64 2.36 -4.44
CA SER A 107 -7.63 3.24 -5.04
C SER A 107 -7.21 3.63 -6.45
N ASN A 108 -8.00 3.22 -7.44
CA ASN A 108 -7.77 3.58 -8.82
C ASN A 108 -9.10 3.66 -9.58
N ARG A 109 -9.24 4.68 -10.41
CA ARG A 109 -10.47 4.92 -11.17
C ARG A 109 -10.70 3.90 -12.28
N TYR A 110 -9.63 3.38 -12.86
CA TYR A 110 -9.68 2.65 -14.13
C TYR A 110 -9.34 1.17 -13.98
N TYR A 111 -8.51 0.82 -13.00
CA TYR A 111 -7.96 -0.51 -12.86
C TYR A 111 -8.35 -1.15 -11.52
N ASP A 112 -8.60 -2.45 -11.52
CA ASP A 112 -8.78 -3.24 -10.30
C ASP A 112 -7.44 -3.84 -9.87
N ILE A 113 -6.68 -3.04 -9.13
CA ILE A 113 -5.34 -3.40 -8.62
C ILE A 113 -5.42 -4.53 -7.58
N GLY A 114 -6.60 -4.82 -7.02
CA GLY A 114 -6.80 -5.99 -6.17
C GLY A 114 -6.52 -7.30 -6.90
N LEU A 115 -6.82 -7.39 -8.20
CA LEU A 115 -6.65 -8.61 -9.00
C LEU A 115 -5.19 -9.09 -9.08
N PRO A 116 -4.18 -8.28 -9.50
CA PRO A 116 -2.81 -8.74 -9.53
C PRO A 116 -2.28 -9.09 -8.13
N LEU A 117 -2.70 -8.37 -7.08
CA LEU A 117 -2.31 -8.69 -5.71
C LEU A 117 -2.90 -10.02 -5.23
N ALA A 118 -4.16 -10.31 -5.54
CA ALA A 118 -4.81 -11.57 -5.18
C ALA A 118 -4.15 -12.77 -5.88
N ARG A 119 -3.76 -12.62 -7.15
CA ARG A 119 -3.00 -13.65 -7.88
C ARG A 119 -1.65 -13.94 -7.21
N SER A 120 -0.89 -12.89 -6.85
CA SER A 120 0.39 -13.06 -6.16
C SER A 120 0.21 -13.67 -4.76
N ALA A 121 -0.84 -13.27 -4.03
CA ALA A 121 -1.17 -13.86 -2.74
C ALA A 121 -1.47 -15.36 -2.86
N GLU A 122 -2.32 -15.75 -3.82
CA GLU A 122 -2.64 -17.15 -4.11
C GLU A 122 -1.37 -17.96 -4.45
N ALA A 123 -0.54 -17.44 -5.37
CA ALA A 123 0.69 -18.11 -5.80
C ALA A 123 1.69 -18.34 -4.65
N ARG A 124 1.67 -17.49 -3.63
CA ARG A 124 2.54 -17.53 -2.45
C ARG A 124 1.91 -18.23 -1.24
N GLY A 125 0.65 -18.67 -1.34
CA GLY A 125 -0.10 -19.27 -0.22
C GLY A 125 -0.39 -18.27 0.91
N LEU A 126 -0.58 -16.99 0.59
CA LEU A 126 -0.90 -15.92 1.53
C LEU A 126 -2.41 -15.70 1.59
N SER A 127 -2.86 -15.05 2.66
CA SER A 127 -4.24 -14.57 2.77
C SER A 127 -4.31 -13.09 2.43
N ILE A 128 -5.36 -12.70 1.71
CA ILE A 128 -5.61 -11.31 1.30
C ILE A 128 -7.07 -10.91 1.57
N TRP A 129 -7.25 -9.69 2.04
CA TRP A 129 -8.56 -9.07 2.24
C TRP A 129 -8.60 -7.68 1.61
N ARG A 130 -9.80 -7.22 1.30
CA ARG A 130 -10.08 -5.91 0.74
C ARG A 130 -11.03 -5.16 1.66
N GLN A 131 -10.80 -3.87 1.81
CA GLN A 131 -11.75 -2.93 2.37
C GLN A 131 -11.98 -1.83 1.35
N GLN A 132 -13.25 -1.52 1.11
CA GLN A 132 -13.66 -0.40 0.27
C GLN A 132 -14.53 0.54 1.10
N SER A 133 -14.20 1.82 1.06
CA SER A 133 -15.06 2.82 1.68
C SER A 133 -16.35 2.98 0.86
N PRO A 134 -17.52 3.18 1.50
CA PRO A 134 -18.78 3.35 0.77
C PRO A 134 -18.76 4.59 -0.11
N ALA A 135 -19.31 4.51 -1.33
CA ALA A 135 -19.33 5.64 -2.26
C ALA A 135 -20.16 6.83 -1.75
N ASP A 136 -21.11 6.56 -0.87
CA ASP A 136 -22.04 7.49 -0.24
C ASP A 136 -21.64 7.83 1.21
N ALA A 137 -20.40 7.53 1.62
CA ALA A 137 -19.95 7.82 2.99
C ALA A 137 -19.86 9.33 3.30
N SER A 138 -19.88 10.19 2.29
CA SER A 138 -19.86 11.65 2.44
C SER A 138 -20.49 12.34 1.23
N ASP A 139 -21.29 13.39 1.49
CA ASP A 139 -21.82 14.29 0.46
C ASP A 139 -20.80 15.36 0.01
N ASP A 140 -19.58 15.33 0.55
CA ASP A 140 -18.50 16.24 0.13
C ASP A 140 -18.15 15.99 -1.36
N PRO A 141 -18.22 17.00 -2.24
CA PRO A 141 -17.87 16.83 -3.66
C PRO A 141 -16.41 16.40 -3.90
N GLY A 142 -15.52 16.60 -2.92
CA GLY A 142 -14.14 16.14 -2.90
C GLY A 142 -13.97 14.70 -2.41
N TYR A 143 -15.00 14.08 -1.85
CA TYR A 143 -14.93 12.71 -1.36
C TYR A 143 -14.64 11.72 -2.48
N ARG A 144 -13.64 10.87 -2.28
CA ARG A 144 -13.34 9.74 -3.16
C ARG A 144 -13.24 8.49 -2.29
N PRO A 145 -13.87 7.37 -2.68
CA PRO A 145 -13.77 6.14 -1.92
C PRO A 145 -12.33 5.64 -1.92
N SER A 146 -11.87 5.21 -0.74
CA SER A 146 -10.61 4.48 -0.62
C SER A 146 -10.84 2.99 -0.84
N ASP A 147 -9.86 2.34 -1.44
CA ASP A 147 -9.79 0.91 -1.68
C ASP A 147 -8.45 0.42 -1.15
N VAL A 148 -8.47 -0.54 -0.24
CA VAL A 148 -7.28 -0.98 0.51
C VAL A 148 -7.23 -2.50 0.51
N ALA A 149 -6.05 -3.07 0.26
CA ALA A 149 -5.78 -4.48 0.42
C ALA A 149 -4.89 -4.73 1.63
N LEU A 150 -5.19 -5.77 2.39
CA LEU A 150 -4.42 -6.27 3.52
C LEU A 150 -3.95 -7.69 3.21
N ILE A 151 -2.67 -7.98 3.41
CA ILE A 151 -2.07 -9.29 3.12
C ILE A 151 -1.31 -9.76 4.36
N ALA A 152 -1.48 -11.04 4.71
CA ALA A 152 -0.79 -11.70 5.82
C ALA A 152 -0.34 -13.12 5.43
N ARG A 153 0.76 -13.57 6.04
CA ARG A 153 1.23 -14.98 5.90
C ARG A 153 0.30 -15.96 6.60
N ASP A 154 -0.10 -15.61 7.82
CA ASP A 154 -1.07 -16.36 8.62
C ASP A 154 -2.26 -15.44 8.91
N PRO A 155 -3.50 -15.86 8.60
CA PRO A 155 -4.68 -15.05 8.84
C PRO A 155 -4.93 -14.70 10.31
N THR A 156 -4.37 -15.47 11.26
CA THR A 156 -4.48 -15.17 12.68
C THR A 156 -3.79 -13.86 13.06
N HIS A 157 -2.73 -13.45 12.35
CA HIS A 157 -2.05 -12.17 12.59
C HIS A 157 -2.92 -10.96 12.21
N ALA A 158 -3.90 -11.15 11.32
CA ALA A 158 -4.84 -10.09 10.93
C ALA A 158 -6.13 -10.09 11.77
N ALA A 159 -6.31 -11.03 12.71
CA ALA A 159 -7.59 -11.29 13.37
C ALA A 159 -8.22 -10.06 14.04
N GLU A 160 -7.42 -9.21 14.69
CA GLU A 160 -7.91 -7.98 15.32
C GLU A 160 -8.51 -7.02 14.28
N VAL A 161 -7.79 -6.77 13.18
CA VAL A 161 -8.24 -5.89 12.10
C VAL A 161 -9.50 -6.45 11.43
N LEU A 162 -9.53 -7.77 11.20
CA LEU A 162 -10.68 -8.47 10.62
C LEU A 162 -11.91 -8.46 11.52
N SER A 163 -11.75 -8.36 12.84
CA SER A 163 -12.87 -8.31 13.80
C SER A 163 -13.78 -7.08 13.63
N SER A 164 -13.31 -6.05 12.93
CA SER A 164 -14.12 -4.89 12.56
C SER A 164 -15.30 -5.21 11.63
N GLY A 165 -15.25 -6.34 10.93
CA GLY A 165 -16.26 -6.75 9.93
C GLY A 165 -16.23 -5.92 8.64
N LEU A 166 -15.26 -5.01 8.49
CA LEU A 166 -15.12 -4.14 7.31
C LEU A 166 -14.33 -4.80 6.17
N TRP A 167 -13.59 -5.87 6.46
CA TRP A 167 -12.69 -6.53 5.54
C TRP A 167 -13.33 -7.79 4.97
N THR A 168 -13.29 -7.95 3.66
CA THR A 168 -13.78 -9.14 2.95
C THR A 168 -12.62 -9.88 2.31
N PRO A 169 -12.63 -11.24 2.29
CA PRO A 169 -11.64 -12.00 1.54
C PRO A 169 -11.61 -11.57 0.07
N LEU A 170 -10.41 -11.50 -0.51
CA LEU A 170 -10.24 -11.14 -1.92
C LEU A 170 -9.73 -12.35 -2.71
N ASP A 171 -10.61 -12.99 -3.46
CA ASP A 171 -10.25 -14.18 -4.24
C ASP A 171 -9.47 -13.81 -5.51
N SER A 172 -8.50 -14.68 -5.86
CA SER A 172 -7.81 -14.64 -7.15
C SER A 172 -8.78 -15.00 -8.29
N ASP A 173 -8.59 -14.41 -9.46
CA ASP A 173 -9.31 -14.79 -10.68
C ASP A 173 -8.66 -15.99 -11.42
N GLY A 174 -7.69 -16.65 -10.78
CA GLY A 174 -7.00 -17.84 -11.29
C GLY A 174 -6.02 -17.59 -12.44
N LYS A 175 -5.76 -16.33 -12.79
CA LYS A 175 -4.77 -15.98 -13.83
C LYS A 175 -3.36 -15.90 -13.27
N VAL A 176 -2.38 -15.93 -14.16
CA VAL A 176 -0.96 -15.85 -13.81
C VAL A 176 -0.65 -14.51 -13.13
N PRO A 177 0.10 -14.50 -12.00
CA PRO A 177 0.59 -13.29 -11.36
C PRO A 177 1.40 -12.42 -12.33
N TRP A 178 1.42 -11.12 -12.07
CA TRP A 178 2.36 -10.24 -12.77
C TRP A 178 3.76 -10.42 -12.21
N THR A 179 4.76 -10.40 -13.08
CA THR A 179 6.18 -10.35 -12.72
C THR A 179 6.80 -9.07 -13.26
N ASP A 180 8.00 -8.74 -12.80
CA ASP A 180 8.73 -7.55 -13.29
C ASP A 180 8.97 -7.58 -14.80
N GLU A 181 9.09 -8.77 -15.39
CA GLU A 181 9.25 -8.96 -16.83
C GLU A 181 7.92 -9.04 -17.59
N ARG A 182 6.82 -9.30 -16.89
CA ARG A 182 5.51 -9.55 -17.51
C ARG A 182 4.36 -9.02 -16.67
N ALA A 183 3.78 -7.93 -17.14
CA ALA A 183 2.52 -7.39 -16.64
C ALA A 183 1.63 -6.94 -17.78
N ASN A 184 0.32 -7.03 -17.59
CA ASN A 184 -0.67 -6.56 -18.56
C ASN A 184 -1.75 -5.72 -17.86
N PRO A 185 -1.57 -4.39 -17.75
CA PRO A 185 -2.55 -3.50 -17.11
C PRO A 185 -3.95 -3.57 -17.73
N LEU A 186 -4.07 -3.84 -19.03
CA LEU A 186 -5.37 -3.98 -19.69
C LEU A 186 -6.17 -5.19 -19.17
N SER A 187 -5.49 -6.22 -18.64
CA SER A 187 -6.15 -7.40 -18.09
C SER A 187 -6.92 -7.15 -16.79
N ILE A 188 -6.77 -5.96 -16.20
CA ILE A 188 -7.39 -5.56 -14.93
C ILE A 188 -8.20 -4.27 -15.08
N LEU A 189 -8.48 -3.85 -16.31
CA LEU A 189 -9.33 -2.69 -16.57
C LEU A 189 -10.74 -2.98 -16.03
N ARG A 190 -11.32 -2.03 -15.27
CA ARG A 190 -12.68 -2.20 -14.74
C ARG A 190 -13.69 -2.18 -15.90
N GLY A 191 -14.71 -3.02 -15.81
CA GLY A 191 -15.69 -3.20 -16.90
C GLY A 191 -16.62 -2.00 -17.15
N ASP A 192 -16.66 -1.06 -16.21
CA ASP A 192 -17.46 0.15 -16.22
C ASP A 192 -16.71 1.40 -16.71
N VAL A 193 -15.42 1.31 -17.02
CA VAL A 193 -14.57 2.44 -17.43
C VAL A 193 -15.10 3.21 -18.65
N PHE A 194 -15.83 2.54 -19.53
CA PHE A 194 -16.37 3.13 -20.77
C PHE A 194 -17.89 3.33 -20.75
N ARG A 195 -18.54 3.22 -19.58
CA ARG A 195 -19.97 3.47 -19.43
C ARG A 195 -20.27 4.90 -19.00
#